data_AF-A0A7W1BFV4-F1
#
_entry.id   AF-A0A7W1BFV4-F1
#
_cell.length_a   1.000
_cell.length_b   1.000
_cell.length_c   1.000
_cell.angle_alpha   90.00
_cell.angle_beta   90.00
_cell.angle_gamma   90.00
#
_symmetry.space_group_name_H-M   'P 1'
#
loop_
_entity.id
_entity.type
_entity.pdbx_description
1 polymer ?
#
loop_
_entity_poly.entity_id
_entity_poly.type
_entity_poly.pdbx_seq_one_letter_code
_entity_poly.pdbx_strand_id
1 'polypeptide(L)'
;MGRGPGTISSGTTGVGNGRVRSQAGLTPAINCAIVDGTPAATGCSARYPANTTLTLTATASAGFVFAGWRSPGCGTGNCQFAVIQNLTVPATFSRAGSSTPATQGRWEPAFTTPVVAVHVHQLPT
;
A
#
# COMPACT_ATOMS: atom_id res chain seq x y z
N MET A 1 -27.89 20.86 5.40
CA MET A 1 -27.06 20.39 4.26
C MET A 1 -26.52 19.01 4.62
N GLY A 2 -27.33 17.97 4.43
CA GLY A 2 -26.96 16.60 4.81
C GLY A 2 -25.91 16.08 3.84
N ARG A 3 -24.70 15.77 4.32
CA ARG A 3 -23.73 15.02 3.51
C ARG A 3 -24.36 13.65 3.26
N GLY A 4 -24.75 13.39 2.02
CA GLY A 4 -25.34 12.12 1.61
C GLY A 4 -24.36 10.95 1.80
N PRO A 5 -24.83 9.70 1.64
CA PRO A 5 -23.97 8.52 1.73
C PRO A 5 -22.82 8.61 0.73
N GLY A 6 -21.60 8.34 1.20
CA GLY A 6 -20.38 8.32 0.39
C GLY A 6 -20.10 6.92 -0.12
N THR A 7 -19.68 6.82 -1.38
CA THR A 7 -19.18 5.58 -1.98
C THR A 7 -17.68 5.53 -1.81
N ILE A 8 -17.20 4.46 -1.19
CA ILE A 8 -15.79 4.20 -0.95
C ILE A 8 -15.36 3.06 -1.86
N SER A 9 -14.30 3.29 -2.62
CA SER A 9 -13.73 2.31 -3.55
C SER A 9 -12.26 2.06 -3.23
N SER A 10 -11.84 0.80 -3.15
CA SER A 10 -10.43 0.43 -3.09
C SER A 10 -9.87 0.36 -4.52
N GLY A 11 -8.91 1.21 -4.83
CA GLY A 11 -8.17 1.19 -6.11
C GLY A 11 -6.82 0.49 -5.97
N THR A 12 -6.09 0.36 -7.07
CA THR A 12 -4.71 -0.09 -7.08
C THR A 12 -3.87 0.70 -8.10
N THR A 13 -2.57 0.81 -7.87
CA THR A 13 -1.63 1.53 -8.74
C THR A 13 -0.34 0.73 -8.99
N GLY A 14 -0.29 -0.55 -8.61
CA GLY A 14 0.86 -1.43 -8.81
C GLY A 14 0.44 -2.77 -9.40
N VAL A 15 1.41 -3.59 -9.85
CA VAL A 15 1.20 -4.90 -10.49
C VAL A 15 1.19 -6.07 -9.50
N GLY A 16 1.04 -5.79 -8.20
CA GLY A 16 1.12 -6.80 -7.15
C GLY A 16 -0.21 -7.42 -6.77
N ASN A 17 -0.14 -8.59 -6.13
CA ASN A 17 -1.30 -9.31 -5.63
C ASN A 17 -1.50 -9.00 -4.14
N GLY A 18 -2.77 -8.86 -3.75
CA GLY A 18 -3.12 -8.62 -2.36
C GLY A 18 -4.62 -8.58 -2.13
N ARG A 19 -4.98 -8.23 -0.91
CA ARG A 19 -6.37 -8.08 -0.49
C ARG A 19 -6.51 -6.83 0.35
N VAL A 20 -7.53 -6.03 0.04
CA VAL A 20 -7.94 -4.86 0.83
C VAL A 20 -9.24 -5.19 1.54
N ARG A 21 -9.25 -5.05 2.87
CA ARG A 21 -10.43 -5.30 3.70
C ARG A 21 -10.78 -4.11 4.56
N SER A 22 -12.07 -3.86 4.78
CA SER A 22 -12.52 -2.92 5.81
C SER A 22 -12.53 -3.55 7.20
N GLN A 23 -12.66 -2.75 8.26
CA GLN A 23 -12.77 -3.30 9.62
C GLN A 23 -13.99 -4.23 9.77
N ALA A 24 -13.90 -5.13 10.74
CA ALA A 24 -15.03 -5.96 11.14
C ALA A 24 -16.18 -5.10 11.68
N GLY A 25 -17.42 -5.54 11.45
CA GLY A 25 -18.63 -4.82 11.89
C GLY A 25 -19.17 -3.78 10.91
N LEU A 26 -18.55 -3.62 9.73
CA LEU A 26 -19.12 -2.82 8.65
C LEU A 26 -20.02 -3.63 7.73
N THR A 27 -21.15 -3.04 7.35
CA THR A 27 -22.10 -3.62 6.40
C THR A 27 -22.48 -2.56 5.37
N PRO A 28 -22.21 -2.79 4.06
CA PRO A 28 -21.45 -3.90 3.50
C PRO A 28 -19.96 -3.84 3.84
N ALA A 29 -19.29 -5.00 3.93
CA ALA A 29 -17.83 -5.06 4.14
C ALA A 29 -17.08 -4.95 2.80
N ILE A 30 -15.99 -4.19 2.77
CA ILE A 30 -15.06 -4.20 1.63
C ILE A 30 -14.15 -5.42 1.77
N ASN A 31 -14.07 -6.23 0.73
CA ASN A 31 -13.20 -7.40 0.64
C ASN A 31 -12.69 -7.51 -0.81
N CYS A 32 -11.86 -6.55 -1.20
CA CYS A 32 -11.32 -6.46 -2.55
C CYS A 32 -10.11 -7.37 -2.71
N ALA A 33 -10.20 -8.35 -3.61
CA ALA A 33 -9.03 -9.08 -4.07
C ALA A 33 -8.37 -8.32 -5.23
N ILE A 34 -7.04 -8.26 -5.22
CA ILE A 34 -6.24 -7.65 -6.28
C ILE A 34 -5.31 -8.71 -6.84
N VAL A 35 -5.37 -8.92 -8.15
CA VAL A 35 -4.58 -9.92 -8.89
C VAL A 35 -3.96 -9.22 -10.10
N ASP A 36 -2.64 -9.32 -10.23
CA ASP A 36 -1.79 -8.67 -11.22
C ASP A 36 -2.09 -7.17 -11.36
N GLY A 37 -2.29 -6.50 -10.22
CA GLY A 37 -2.63 -5.08 -10.20
C GLY A 37 -4.04 -4.73 -10.67
N THR A 38 -4.91 -5.72 -10.82
CA THR A 38 -6.31 -5.54 -11.20
C THR A 38 -7.22 -5.84 -10.00
N PRO A 39 -8.07 -4.89 -9.58
CA PRO A 39 -9.05 -5.14 -8.52
C PRO A 39 -10.18 -6.03 -9.03
N ALA A 40 -10.73 -6.87 -8.15
CA ALA A 40 -11.89 -7.71 -8.45
C ALA A 40 -13.10 -6.87 -8.90
N ALA A 41 -13.93 -7.44 -9.76
CA ALA A 41 -15.14 -6.77 -10.26
C ALA A 41 -16.17 -6.46 -9.16
N THR A 42 -16.12 -7.18 -8.03
CA THR A 42 -17.05 -7.04 -6.91
C THR A 42 -16.30 -6.99 -5.56
N GLY A 43 -16.93 -6.39 -4.55
CA GLY A 43 -16.35 -6.30 -3.20
C GLY A 43 -15.27 -5.23 -3.01
N CYS A 44 -14.93 -4.48 -4.07
CA CYS A 44 -13.99 -3.36 -4.05
C CYS A 44 -14.65 -1.99 -3.86
N SER A 45 -15.97 -1.93 -3.81
CA SER A 45 -16.71 -0.69 -3.54
C SER A 45 -17.88 -0.95 -2.59
N ALA A 46 -18.15 0.04 -1.74
CA ALA A 46 -19.22 0.00 -0.75
C ALA A 46 -19.76 1.41 -0.50
N ARG A 47 -21.04 1.51 -0.15
CA ARG A 47 -21.68 2.76 0.25
C ARG A 47 -21.85 2.80 1.76
N TYR A 48 -21.46 3.90 2.37
CA TYR A 48 -21.58 4.11 3.80
C TYR A 48 -22.27 5.44 4.13
N PRO A 49 -22.98 5.54 5.27
CA PRO A 49 -23.48 6.80 5.78
C PRO A 49 -22.35 7.81 5.99
N ALA A 50 -22.66 9.11 5.87
CA ALA A 50 -21.69 10.15 6.18
C ALA A 50 -21.23 10.06 7.64
N ASN A 51 -19.98 10.46 7.90
CA ASN A 51 -19.29 10.37 9.19
C ASN A 51 -19.06 8.94 9.72
N THR A 52 -19.25 7.92 8.88
CA THR A 52 -18.83 6.55 9.23
C THR A 52 -17.31 6.51 9.30
N THR A 53 -16.76 6.02 10.41
CA THR A 53 -15.32 5.79 10.55
C THR A 53 -14.98 4.47 9.86
N LEU A 54 -14.10 4.54 8.87
CA LEU A 54 -13.59 3.38 8.13
C LEU A 54 -12.11 3.20 8.40
N THR A 55 -11.69 1.95 8.45
CA THR A 55 -10.31 1.49 8.58
C THR A 55 -10.09 0.42 7.52
N LEU A 56 -9.32 0.76 6.50
CA LEU A 56 -8.91 -0.19 5.46
C LEU A 56 -7.57 -0.83 5.84
N THR A 57 -7.49 -2.14 5.65
CA THR A 57 -6.29 -2.93 5.89
C THR A 57 -5.90 -3.63 4.59
N ALA A 58 -4.64 -3.47 4.18
CA ALA A 58 -4.08 -4.13 3.01
C ALA A 58 -3.21 -5.30 3.48
N THR A 59 -3.41 -6.46 2.87
CA THR A 59 -2.59 -7.66 3.11
C THR A 59 -2.06 -8.13 1.77
N ALA A 60 -0.74 -8.13 1.60
CA ALA A 60 -0.11 -8.63 0.38
C ALA A 60 -0.18 -10.16 0.32
N SER A 61 -0.34 -10.71 -0.87
CA SER A 61 -0.23 -12.16 -1.08
C SER A 61 1.23 -12.61 -1.02
N ALA A 62 1.46 -13.91 -0.82
CA ALA A 62 2.83 -14.48 -0.80
C ALA A 62 3.61 -14.09 -2.07
N GLY A 63 4.85 -13.63 -1.89
CA GLY A 63 5.70 -13.14 -2.99
C GLY A 63 5.45 -11.68 -3.40
N PHE A 64 4.55 -10.96 -2.72
CA PHE A 64 4.28 -9.54 -2.93
C PHE A 64 4.46 -8.74 -1.63
N VAL A 65 4.66 -7.43 -1.77
CA VAL A 65 4.77 -6.47 -0.67
C VAL A 65 3.76 -5.35 -0.87
N PHE A 66 3.20 -4.88 0.23
CA PHE A 66 2.36 -3.69 0.25
C PHE A 66 3.26 -2.46 0.40
N ALA A 67 3.35 -1.65 -0.65
CA ALA A 67 4.18 -0.45 -0.68
C ALA A 67 3.52 0.77 -0.02
N GLY A 68 2.20 0.71 0.23
CA GLY A 68 1.45 1.76 0.91
C GLY A 68 0.21 2.23 0.17
N TRP A 69 -0.56 3.05 0.86
CA TRP A 69 -1.73 3.74 0.34
C TRP A 69 -1.32 5.03 -0.36
N ARG A 70 -1.97 5.35 -1.48
CA ARG A 70 -1.80 6.63 -2.18
C ARG A 70 -2.77 7.72 -1.70
N SER A 71 -3.45 7.50 -0.57
CA SER A 71 -4.29 8.50 0.09
C SER A 71 -3.51 9.24 1.17
N PRO A 72 -3.67 10.58 1.28
CA PRO A 72 -3.06 11.34 2.38
C PRO A 72 -3.58 10.82 3.74
N GLY A 73 -2.65 10.59 4.68
CA GLY A 73 -2.95 10.16 6.04
C GLY A 73 -2.91 8.65 6.31
N CYS A 74 -2.73 7.81 5.28
CA CYS A 74 -2.79 6.35 5.46
C CYS A 74 -1.44 5.62 5.40
N GLY A 75 -0.42 6.22 4.78
CA GLY A 75 0.96 5.68 4.78
C GLY A 75 1.04 4.20 4.39
N THR A 76 1.81 3.41 5.14
CA THR A 76 1.99 1.96 4.94
C THR A 76 1.21 1.10 5.94
N GLY A 77 0.49 1.70 6.88
CA GLY A 77 -0.27 1.01 7.94
C GLY A 77 -1.75 0.85 7.62
N ASN A 78 -2.56 0.65 8.66
CA ASN A 78 -4.02 0.68 8.53
C ASN A 78 -4.49 2.10 8.20
N CYS A 79 -5.34 2.23 7.17
CA CYS A 79 -5.83 3.50 6.67
C CYS A 79 -7.15 3.86 7.34
N GLN A 80 -7.14 4.73 8.34
CA GLN A 80 -8.36 5.18 9.02
C GLN A 80 -8.82 6.56 8.52
N PHE A 81 -10.09 6.70 8.18
CA PHE A 81 -10.69 7.97 7.72
C PHE A 81 -12.21 8.00 7.92
N ALA A 82 -12.79 9.20 7.92
CA ALA A 82 -14.23 9.41 7.98
C ALA A 82 -14.83 9.54 6.57
N VAL A 83 -15.97 8.88 6.33
CA VAL A 83 -16.71 8.99 5.06
C VAL A 83 -17.43 10.33 5.00
N ILE A 84 -16.80 11.33 4.40
CA ILE A 84 -17.38 12.67 4.23
C ILE A 84 -17.80 12.99 2.79
N GLN A 85 -17.38 12.13 1.85
CA GLN A 85 -17.65 12.19 0.40
C GLN A 85 -17.29 10.86 -0.27
N ASN A 86 -17.51 10.75 -1.58
CA ASN A 86 -17.01 9.63 -2.37
C ASN A 86 -15.48 9.66 -2.39
N LEU A 87 -14.83 8.52 -2.11
CA LEU A 87 -13.37 8.44 -2.03
C LEU A 87 -12.87 7.14 -2.62
N THR A 88 -11.85 7.25 -3.46
CA THR A 88 -11.07 6.10 -3.93
C THR A 88 -9.75 6.07 -3.17
N VAL A 89 -9.46 4.94 -2.52
CA VAL A 89 -8.22 4.74 -1.76
C VAL A 89 -7.34 3.73 -2.51
N PRO A 90 -6.30 4.18 -3.23
CA PRO A 90 -5.46 3.28 -4.00
C PRO A 90 -4.45 2.58 -3.10
N ALA A 91 -4.41 1.25 -3.14
CA ALA A 91 -3.38 0.42 -2.53
C ALA A 91 -2.27 0.10 -3.54
N THR A 92 -1.01 0.22 -3.15
CA THR A 92 0.10 -0.18 -4.03
C THR A 92 0.66 -1.52 -3.58
N PHE A 93 0.61 -2.51 -4.46
CA PHE A 93 1.29 -3.80 -4.27
C PHE A 93 2.39 -3.96 -5.33
N SER A 94 3.53 -4.52 -4.94
CA SER A 94 4.66 -4.84 -5.82
C SER A 94 5.22 -6.22 -5.49
N ARG A 95 6.04 -6.81 -6.36
CA ARG A 95 6.65 -8.11 -6.10
C ARG A 95 7.72 -7.97 -5.00
N ALA A 96 7.80 -8.95 -4.11
CA ALA A 96 8.73 -8.92 -2.96
C ALA A 96 10.22 -8.92 -3.34
N GLY A 97 10.56 -9.19 -4.61
CA GLY A 97 11.90 -9.04 -5.18
C GLY A 97 12.10 -7.82 -6.07
N SER A 98 11.05 -7.01 -6.29
CA SER A 98 11.12 -5.77 -7.06
C SER A 98 11.15 -4.52 -6.16
N SER A 99 11.59 -4.67 -4.90
CA SER A 99 12.21 -3.55 -4.22
C SER A 99 13.58 -3.37 -4.86
N THR A 100 13.70 -2.54 -5.89
CA THR A 100 14.95 -1.78 -6.02
C THR A 100 15.08 -1.03 -4.70
N PRO A 101 16.04 -1.37 -3.83
CA PRO A 101 16.36 -0.49 -2.74
C PRO A 101 16.89 0.80 -3.37
N ALA A 102 16.46 1.96 -2.86
CA ALA A 102 17.18 3.22 -2.97
C ALA A 102 17.41 3.82 -4.39
N THR A 103 16.45 4.66 -4.85
CA THR A 103 16.79 5.90 -5.58
C THR A 103 17.43 6.95 -4.65
N GLN A 104 17.72 6.62 -3.38
CA GLN A 104 18.47 7.46 -2.48
C GLN A 104 19.59 6.67 -1.81
N GLY A 105 20.74 6.65 -2.48
CA GLY A 105 22.02 6.29 -1.86
C GLY A 105 22.68 5.07 -2.49
N ARG A 106 23.51 5.33 -3.52
CA ARG A 106 24.82 4.72 -3.76
C ARG A 106 25.14 3.53 -2.84
N TRP A 107 24.81 2.32 -3.29
CA TRP A 107 25.58 1.10 -3.05
C TRP A 107 25.50 0.28 -4.34
N GLU A 108 26.67 -0.11 -4.83
CA GLU A 108 26.93 -0.72 -6.15
C GLU A 108 26.19 -2.07 -6.34
N PRO A 109 26.07 -2.61 -7.57
CA PRO A 109 25.57 -3.97 -7.75
C PRO A 109 26.39 -4.94 -6.89
N ALA A 110 25.73 -5.95 -6.33
CA ALA A 110 26.39 -6.98 -5.54
C ALA A 110 27.59 -7.54 -6.31
N PHE A 111 28.80 -7.12 -5.95
CA PHE A 111 30.01 -7.64 -6.57
C PHE A 111 30.21 -9.08 -6.08
N THR A 112 30.12 -10.03 -7.00
CA THR A 112 30.37 -11.46 -6.81
C THR A 112 31.85 -11.79 -6.57
N THR A 113 32.63 -10.90 -5.95
CA THR A 113 34.05 -11.15 -5.66
C THR A 113 34.44 -10.55 -4.30
N PRO A 114 34.83 -11.37 -3.30
CA PRO A 114 35.26 -10.85 -2.01
C PRO A 114 36.71 -10.39 -2.09
N VAL A 115 36.95 -9.10 -2.33
CA VAL A 115 38.22 -8.48 -1.94
C VAL A 115 37.89 -7.18 -1.22
N VAL A 116 37.96 -7.24 0.11
CA VAL A 116 37.87 -6.07 0.99
C VAL A 116 39.18 -5.30 0.88
N ALA A 117 39.16 -4.14 0.22
CA ALA A 117 40.24 -3.17 0.31
C ALA A 117 39.97 -2.26 1.52
N VAL A 118 40.72 -2.47 2.61
CA VAL A 118 40.71 -1.58 3.78
C VAL A 118 41.40 -0.28 3.41
N HIS A 119 40.67 0.84 3.42
CA HIS A 119 41.27 2.16 3.27
C HIS A 119 41.76 2.62 4.66
N VAL A 120 43.07 2.51 4.89
CA VAL A 120 43.72 3.00 6.10
C VAL A 120 43.85 4.52 6.01
N HIS A 121 43.30 5.25 6.98
CA HIS A 121 43.51 6.69 7.14
C HIS A 121 44.86 6.91 7.84
N GLN A 122 45.84 7.46 7.11
CA GLN A 122 47.09 7.97 7.69
C GLN A 122 47.22 9.47 7.43
N LEU A 123 46.92 10.26 8.47
CA LEU A 123 47.72 11.42 8.89
C LEU A 123 48.48 10.93 10.14
N PRO A 124 49.75 11.28 10.44
CA PRO A 124 50.39 12.59 10.21
C PRO A 124 51.89 12.55 9.82
N THR A 125 52.46 13.70 9.44
CA THR A 125 53.65 14.35 10.05
C THR A 125 53.73 15.77 9.55
#